data_AF-A0A843GNQ9-F1
#
_entry.id   AF-A0A843GNQ9-F1
#
_cell.length_a   1.000
_cell.length_b   1.000
_cell.length_c   1.000
_cell.angle_alpha   90.00
_cell.angle_beta   90.00
_cell.angle_gamma   90.00
#
_symmetry.space_group_name_H-M   'P 1'
#
loop_
_entity.id
_entity.type
_entity.pdbx_description
1 polymer ?
#
loop_
_entity_poly.entity_id
_entity_poly.type
_entity_poly.pdbx_seq_one_letter_code
_entity_poly.pdbx_strand_id
1 'polypeptide(L)'
;MTEEELKALEEAKNKQKEEEELGGDENDPAKIIADLKANTVDKKKYEELKSKYNSTLKALAEGKTIEEEKKTLTSKERAERIKELRTNLFTDQVQDLTNLEYWKQTLELRQHILDETKGKKDIFFGKSKDPINDGFDQTKAINMVVDVVQQCIDGCNDDSAVFSAMLQSRLEDDPALAIKLAQKKAKEKKASLGR
;
A
#
# COMPACT_ATOMS: atom_id res chain seq x y z
N MET A 1 -6.57 -37.55 67.32
CA MET A 1 -6.73 -36.86 66.03
C MET A 1 -6.34 -35.42 66.26
N THR A 2 -5.32 -34.95 65.55
CA THR A 2 -4.78 -33.59 65.72
C THR A 2 -5.63 -32.58 64.95
N GLU A 3 -5.60 -31.31 65.34
CA GLU A 3 -6.36 -30.24 64.66
C GLU A 3 -5.98 -30.10 63.17
N GLU A 4 -4.78 -30.52 62.80
CA GLU A 4 -4.31 -30.58 61.40
C GLU A 4 -5.01 -31.69 60.60
N GLU A 5 -5.34 -32.83 61.21
CA GLU A 5 -6.06 -33.92 60.55
C GLU A 5 -7.54 -33.55 60.29
N LEU A 6 -8.15 -32.76 61.18
CA LEU A 6 -9.52 -32.25 60.99
C LEU A 6 -9.61 -31.22 59.86
N LYS A 7 -8.60 -30.36 59.73
CA LYS A 7 -8.55 -29.34 58.67
C LYS A 7 -8.30 -29.94 57.28
N ALA A 8 -7.45 -30.97 57.20
CA ALA A 8 -7.24 -31.73 55.97
C ALA A 8 -8.49 -32.53 55.54
N LEU A 9 -9.30 -33.00 56.48
CA LEU A 9 -10.56 -33.71 56.18
C LEU A 9 -11.67 -32.75 55.73
N GLU A 10 -11.64 -31.51 56.20
CA GLU A 10 -12.58 -30.45 55.79
C GLU A 10 -12.24 -29.89 54.39
N GLU A 11 -10.96 -29.73 54.07
CA GLU A 11 -10.49 -29.39 52.71
C GLU A 11 -10.74 -30.53 51.70
N ALA A 12 -10.61 -31.79 52.12
CA ALA A 12 -10.94 -32.95 51.28
C ALA A 12 -12.46 -33.06 51.02
N LYS A 13 -13.30 -32.73 52.01
CA LYS A 13 -14.77 -32.64 51.83
C LYS A 13 -15.19 -31.48 50.93
N ASN A 14 -14.45 -30.37 50.93
CA ASN A 14 -14.76 -29.22 50.09
C ASN A 14 -14.33 -29.46 48.62
N LYS A 15 -13.21 -30.17 48.39
CA LYS A 15 -12.82 -30.63 47.05
C LYS A 15 -13.74 -31.71 46.48
N GLN A 16 -14.23 -32.64 47.29
CA GLN A 16 -15.22 -33.63 46.84
C GLN A 16 -16.59 -33.00 46.55
N LYS A 17 -16.93 -31.85 47.16
CA LYS A 17 -18.15 -31.09 46.84
C LYS A 17 -18.08 -30.32 45.51
N GLU A 18 -16.90 -29.96 45.04
CA GLU A 18 -16.72 -29.29 43.74
C GLU A 18 -16.69 -30.28 42.55
N GLU A 19 -16.42 -31.57 42.80
CA GLU A 19 -16.39 -32.60 41.75
C GLU A 19 -17.70 -33.44 41.67
N GLU A 20 -18.61 -33.35 42.64
CA GLU A 20 -19.91 -34.06 42.63
C GLU A 20 -21.13 -33.26 42.09
N GLU A 21 -20.95 -32.05 41.55
CA GLU A 21 -21.98 -31.36 40.73
C GLU A 21 -21.78 -31.56 39.20
N LEU A 22 -21.13 -32.66 38.81
CA LEU A 22 -21.05 -33.14 37.43
C LEU A 22 -22.13 -34.18 37.06
N GLY A 23 -23.15 -34.32 37.90
CA GLY A 23 -24.39 -35.06 37.61
C GLY A 23 -25.56 -34.10 37.42
N GLY A 24 -25.64 -33.40 36.30
CA GLY A 24 -26.69 -32.41 36.06
C GLY A 24 -26.92 -32.14 34.57
N ASP A 25 -27.83 -32.95 34.00
CA ASP A 25 -28.60 -32.75 32.77
C ASP A 25 -27.82 -32.32 31.51
N GLU A 26 -27.67 -33.25 30.55
CA GLU A 26 -27.38 -32.95 29.14
C GLU A 26 -28.43 -32.01 28.48
N ASN A 27 -29.48 -31.63 29.23
CA ASN A 27 -30.51 -30.67 28.86
C ASN A 27 -30.57 -29.43 29.79
N ASP A 28 -29.51 -29.08 30.52
CA ASP A 28 -29.52 -27.83 31.30
C ASP A 28 -29.59 -26.62 30.34
N PRO A 29 -30.76 -25.92 30.26
CA PRO A 29 -30.96 -24.87 29.28
C PRO A 29 -29.97 -23.72 29.48
N ALA A 30 -29.44 -23.53 30.69
CA ALA A 30 -28.47 -22.48 30.97
C ALA A 30 -27.12 -22.72 30.28
N LYS A 31 -26.63 -23.97 30.26
CA LYS A 31 -25.39 -24.35 29.57
C LYS A 31 -25.56 -24.33 28.06
N ILE A 32 -26.69 -24.84 27.55
CA ILE A 32 -27.00 -24.81 26.11
C ILE A 32 -27.13 -23.36 25.62
N ILE A 33 -27.75 -22.46 26.40
CA ILE A 33 -27.85 -21.04 26.04
C ILE A 33 -26.48 -20.36 26.08
N ALA A 34 -25.61 -20.71 27.03
CA ALA A 34 -24.25 -20.19 27.11
C ALA A 34 -23.40 -20.64 25.90
N ASP A 35 -23.48 -21.93 25.53
CA ASP A 35 -22.80 -22.49 24.37
C ASP A 35 -23.35 -21.96 23.05
N LEU A 36 -24.67 -21.77 22.95
CA LEU A 36 -25.29 -21.12 21.80
C LEU A 36 -24.83 -19.67 21.68
N LYS A 37 -24.77 -18.90 22.77
CA LYS A 37 -24.29 -17.51 22.74
C LYS A 37 -22.80 -17.41 22.42
N ALA A 38 -21.98 -18.37 22.86
CA ALA A 38 -20.55 -18.41 22.55
C ALA A 38 -20.28 -18.76 21.08
N ASN A 39 -21.14 -19.56 20.45
CA ASN A 39 -20.98 -20.03 19.08
C ASN A 39 -21.89 -19.33 18.04
N THR A 40 -22.74 -18.39 18.44
CA THR A 40 -23.59 -17.63 17.52
C THR A 40 -23.02 -16.25 17.21
N VAL A 41 -23.00 -15.93 15.93
CA VAL A 41 -22.63 -14.60 15.43
C VAL A 41 -23.91 -13.79 15.22
N ASP A 42 -23.87 -12.48 15.47
CA ASP A 42 -24.99 -11.58 15.17
C ASP A 42 -25.54 -11.82 13.77
N LYS A 43 -26.87 -11.96 13.66
CA LYS A 43 -27.55 -12.27 12.39
C LYS A 43 -27.14 -11.35 11.23
N LYS A 44 -26.92 -10.06 11.53
CA LYS A 44 -26.44 -9.08 10.54
C LYS A 44 -25.04 -9.42 10.00
N LYS A 45 -24.10 -9.74 10.89
CA LYS A 45 -22.74 -10.15 10.50
C LYS A 45 -22.75 -11.47 9.72
N TYR A 46 -23.61 -12.41 10.09
CA TYR A 46 -23.78 -13.67 9.36
C TYR A 46 -24.32 -13.44 7.94
N GLU A 47 -25.33 -12.59 7.78
CA GLU A 47 -25.89 -12.25 6.46
C GLU A 47 -24.88 -11.51 5.58
N GLU A 48 -24.11 -10.57 6.14
CA GLU A 48 -23.01 -9.89 5.45
C GLU A 48 -21.92 -10.88 5.01
N LEU A 49 -21.50 -11.79 5.89
CA LEU A 49 -20.47 -12.79 5.60
C LEU A 49 -20.94 -13.77 4.52
N LYS A 50 -22.18 -14.21 4.59
CA LYS A 50 -22.82 -15.08 3.59
C LYS A 50 -22.94 -14.37 2.24
N SER A 51 -23.25 -13.08 2.22
CA SER A 51 -23.31 -12.28 1.00
C SER A 51 -21.92 -12.16 0.33
N LYS A 52 -20.88 -11.85 1.12
CA LYS A 52 -19.49 -11.80 0.65
C LYS A 52 -19.00 -13.17 0.15
N TYR A 53 -19.34 -14.25 0.84
CA TYR A 53 -18.97 -15.62 0.44
C TYR A 53 -19.68 -16.07 -0.84
N ASN A 54 -20.97 -15.73 -1.00
CA ASN A 54 -21.70 -16.04 -2.23
C ASN A 54 -21.21 -15.19 -3.43
N SER A 55 -20.83 -13.94 -3.19
CA SER A 55 -20.20 -13.07 -4.19
C SER A 55 -18.88 -13.66 -4.68
N THR A 56 -18.00 -14.05 -3.75
CA THR A 56 -16.71 -14.68 -4.06
C THR A 56 -16.86 -16.01 -4.80
N LEU A 57 -17.80 -16.86 -4.40
CA LEU A 57 -18.10 -18.11 -5.12
C LEU A 57 -18.62 -17.87 -6.54
N LYS A 58 -19.50 -16.88 -6.74
CA LYS A 58 -20.01 -16.54 -8.08
C LYS A 58 -18.89 -15.99 -8.97
N ALA A 59 -18.05 -15.12 -8.44
CA ALA A 59 -16.92 -14.58 -9.19
C ALA A 59 -15.90 -15.67 -9.56
N LEU A 60 -15.63 -16.61 -8.65
CA LEU A 60 -14.79 -17.78 -8.92
C LEU A 60 -15.39 -18.67 -10.01
N ALA A 61 -16.69 -18.96 -9.94
CA ALA A 61 -17.39 -19.78 -10.93
C ALA A 61 -17.44 -19.12 -12.32
N GLU A 62 -17.55 -17.79 -12.37
CA GLU A 62 -17.53 -17.00 -13.61
C GLU A 62 -16.11 -16.71 -14.13
N GLY A 63 -15.06 -17.08 -13.39
CA GLY A 63 -13.67 -16.81 -13.75
C GLY A 63 -13.30 -15.33 -13.74
N LYS A 64 -14.08 -14.48 -13.05
CA LYS A 64 -13.82 -13.04 -12.91
C LYS A 64 -13.09 -12.79 -11.60
N THR A 65 -11.99 -12.05 -11.65
CA THR A 65 -11.35 -11.49 -10.46
C THR A 65 -12.29 -10.47 -9.82
N ILE A 66 -12.59 -10.63 -8.53
CA ILE A 66 -13.14 -9.56 -7.71
C ILE A 66 -11.98 -8.59 -7.47
N GLU A 67 -11.72 -7.72 -8.44
CA GLU A 67 -11.04 -6.49 -8.10
C GLU A 67 -12.01 -5.74 -7.19
N GLU A 68 -11.60 -5.50 -5.94
CA GLU A 68 -12.23 -4.47 -5.12
C GLU A 68 -12.43 -3.26 -6.02
N GLU A 69 -13.67 -2.77 -6.13
CA GLU A 69 -13.98 -1.60 -6.94
C GLU A 69 -13.14 -0.43 -6.42
N LYS A 70 -11.92 -0.27 -6.94
CA LYS A 70 -11.13 0.94 -6.83
C LYS A 70 -12.02 2.00 -7.43
N LYS A 71 -12.67 2.76 -6.57
CA LYS A 71 -13.63 3.82 -6.89
C LYS A 71 -13.12 4.56 -8.13
N THR A 72 -13.64 4.20 -9.30
CA THR A 72 -13.07 4.68 -10.55
C THR A 72 -13.50 6.13 -10.65
N LEU A 73 -12.54 7.05 -10.43
CA LEU A 73 -12.76 8.47 -10.62
C LEU A 73 -13.44 8.69 -11.97
N THR A 74 -14.51 9.49 -11.96
CA THR A 74 -15.17 9.89 -13.20
C THR A 74 -14.17 10.64 -14.10
N SER A 75 -14.44 10.69 -15.40
CA SER A 75 -13.57 11.40 -16.34
C SER A 75 -13.35 12.87 -15.94
N LYS A 76 -14.32 13.49 -15.27
CA LYS A 76 -14.25 14.88 -14.81
C LYS A 76 -13.36 15.02 -13.58
N GLU A 77 -13.57 14.19 -12.55
CA GLU A 77 -12.76 14.19 -11.33
C GLU A 77 -11.29 13.86 -11.64
N ARG A 78 -11.05 12.95 -12.59
CA ARG A 78 -9.69 12.62 -13.04
C ARG A 78 -9.02 13.81 -13.74
N ALA A 79 -9.73 14.53 -14.60
CA ALA A 79 -9.18 15.72 -15.27
C ALA A 79 -8.85 16.84 -14.27
N GLU A 80 -9.71 17.04 -13.25
CA GLU A 80 -9.46 17.95 -12.14
C GLU A 80 -8.22 17.52 -11.33
N ARG A 81 -8.12 16.23 -10.99
CA ARG A 81 -6.95 15.68 -10.28
C ARG A 81 -5.65 15.82 -11.06
N ILE A 82 -5.66 15.57 -12.37
CA ILE A 82 -4.50 15.79 -13.24
C ILE A 82 -4.08 17.27 -13.23
N LYS A 83 -5.05 18.19 -13.24
CA LYS A 83 -4.77 19.62 -13.19
C LYS A 83 -4.14 20.02 -11.86
N GLU A 84 -4.66 19.54 -10.74
CA GLU A 84 -4.09 19.74 -9.40
C GLU A 84 -2.67 19.19 -9.29
N LEU A 85 -2.44 17.95 -9.72
CA LEU A 85 -1.12 17.33 -9.68
C LEU A 85 -0.12 18.12 -10.55
N ARG A 86 -0.54 18.61 -11.71
CA ARG A 86 0.31 19.48 -12.54
C ARG A 86 0.59 20.82 -11.89
N THR A 87 -0.38 21.43 -11.22
CA THR A 87 -0.11 22.68 -10.49
C THR A 87 0.87 22.43 -9.36
N ASN A 88 0.68 21.38 -8.57
CA ASN A 88 1.51 21.09 -7.41
C ASN A 88 2.95 20.72 -7.81
N LEU A 89 3.14 19.96 -8.89
CA LEU A 89 4.45 19.51 -9.36
C LEU A 89 5.23 20.54 -10.17
N PHE A 90 4.59 21.58 -10.73
CA PHE A 90 5.23 22.50 -11.69
C PHE A 90 5.05 23.99 -11.38
N THR A 91 4.44 24.37 -10.26
CA THR A 91 4.40 25.78 -9.79
C THR A 91 5.40 26.02 -8.66
N ASP A 92 5.58 27.27 -8.23
CA ASP A 92 6.58 27.65 -7.21
C ASP A 92 6.42 26.94 -5.85
N GLN A 93 5.30 26.24 -5.62
CA GLN A 93 5.09 25.36 -4.45
C GLN A 93 5.96 24.09 -4.46
N VAL A 94 6.66 23.79 -5.57
CA VAL A 94 7.63 22.69 -5.66
C VAL A 94 8.75 22.81 -4.62
N GLN A 95 9.06 24.02 -4.15
CA GLN A 95 10.14 24.24 -3.17
C GLN A 95 9.88 23.59 -1.81
N ASP A 96 8.62 23.29 -1.47
CA ASP A 96 8.26 22.68 -0.18
C ASP A 96 8.06 21.15 -0.27
N LEU A 97 8.06 20.57 -1.47
CA LEU A 97 7.91 19.13 -1.63
C LEU A 97 9.20 18.40 -1.30
N THR A 98 9.10 17.40 -0.44
CA THR A 98 10.19 16.47 -0.24
C THR A 98 10.37 15.57 -1.47
N ASN A 99 11.57 15.00 -1.66
CA ASN A 99 11.85 14.10 -2.79
C ASN A 99 10.84 12.95 -2.87
N LEU A 100 10.47 12.37 -1.73
CA LEU A 100 9.49 11.30 -1.64
C LEU A 100 8.10 11.74 -2.16
N GLU A 101 7.61 12.90 -1.70
CA GLU A 101 6.31 13.42 -2.11
C GLU A 101 6.28 13.77 -3.59
N TYR A 102 7.35 14.34 -4.11
CA TYR A 102 7.51 14.64 -5.53
C TYR A 102 7.35 13.37 -6.38
N TRP A 103 8.05 12.29 -6.01
CA TRP A 103 7.96 11.03 -6.76
C TRP A 103 6.60 10.36 -6.61
N LYS A 104 6.00 10.34 -5.41
CA LYS A 104 4.64 9.82 -5.21
C LYS A 104 3.61 10.54 -6.09
N GLN A 105 3.62 11.87 -6.10
CA GLN A 105 2.71 12.67 -6.93
C GLN A 105 3.00 12.50 -8.42
N THR A 106 4.26 12.33 -8.82
CA THR A 106 4.64 12.11 -10.22
C THR A 106 4.14 10.76 -10.72
N LEU A 107 4.26 9.70 -9.92
CA LEU A 107 3.74 8.38 -10.27
C LEU A 107 2.21 8.36 -10.31
N GLU A 108 1.54 9.07 -9.39
CA GLU A 108 0.09 9.27 -9.41
C GLU A 108 -0.35 9.97 -10.71
N LEU A 109 0.35 11.06 -11.09
CA LEU A 109 0.09 11.78 -12.33
C LEU A 109 0.28 10.88 -13.56
N ARG A 110 1.34 10.06 -13.58
CA ARG A 110 1.58 9.08 -14.64
C ARG A 110 0.39 8.12 -14.79
N GLN A 111 -0.06 7.52 -13.68
CA GLN A 111 -1.16 6.55 -13.72
C GLN A 111 -2.44 7.18 -14.28
N HIS A 112 -2.78 8.39 -13.83
CA HIS A 112 -3.98 9.08 -14.33
C HIS A 112 -3.91 9.40 -15.82
N ILE A 113 -2.75 9.80 -16.33
CA ILE A 113 -2.55 10.10 -17.76
C ILE A 113 -2.54 8.82 -18.60
N LEU A 114 -1.91 7.75 -18.13
CA LEU A 114 -1.92 6.46 -18.81
C LEU A 114 -3.34 5.93 -18.94
N ASP A 115 -4.12 5.97 -17.87
CA ASP A 115 -5.52 5.54 -17.89
C ASP A 115 -6.38 6.41 -18.84
N GLU A 116 -6.23 7.74 -18.79
CA GLU A 116 -6.99 8.67 -19.66
C GLU A 116 -6.67 8.43 -21.15
N THR A 117 -5.40 8.18 -21.46
CA THR A 117 -4.94 7.99 -22.84
C THR A 117 -4.95 6.54 -23.30
N LYS A 118 -5.38 5.60 -22.44
CA LYS A 118 -5.32 4.14 -22.68
C LYS A 118 -3.91 3.65 -23.05
N GLY A 119 -2.91 4.14 -22.32
CA GLY A 119 -1.50 3.80 -22.52
C GLY A 119 -0.83 4.45 -23.72
N LYS A 120 -1.51 5.37 -24.41
CA LYS A 120 -0.97 6.05 -25.61
C LYS A 120 -0.04 7.22 -25.28
N LYS A 121 0.03 7.68 -24.04
CA LYS A 121 0.90 8.79 -23.65
C LYS A 121 1.45 8.57 -22.25
N ASP A 122 2.77 8.69 -22.12
CA ASP A 122 3.47 8.73 -20.83
C ASP A 122 4.07 10.12 -20.62
N ILE A 123 4.16 10.54 -19.36
CA ILE A 123 4.82 11.80 -18.96
C ILE A 123 6.34 11.71 -19.09
N PHE A 124 6.90 10.50 -19.04
CA PHE A 124 8.33 10.27 -19.19
C PHE A 124 8.81 10.24 -20.64
N PHE A 125 7.89 10.27 -21.63
CA PHE A 125 8.26 10.46 -23.03
C PHE A 125 8.60 11.91 -23.34
N GLY A 126 9.62 12.11 -24.18
CA GLY A 126 9.94 13.44 -24.72
C GLY A 126 8.81 14.01 -25.58
N LYS A 127 8.72 15.35 -25.64
CA LYS A 127 7.62 16.13 -26.27
C LYS A 127 7.23 15.75 -27.70
N SER A 128 8.05 15.00 -28.43
CA SER A 128 7.88 14.72 -29.87
C SER A 128 7.73 13.25 -30.22
N LYS A 129 7.64 12.35 -29.25
CA LYS A 129 7.69 10.92 -29.54
C LYS A 129 6.39 10.21 -29.15
N ASP A 130 5.71 9.66 -30.14
CA ASP A 130 4.58 8.77 -29.92
C ASP A 130 5.10 7.42 -29.41
N PRO A 131 4.60 6.90 -28.27
CA PRO A 131 5.05 5.61 -27.73
C PRO A 131 4.76 4.41 -28.64
N ILE A 132 3.91 4.61 -29.66
CA ILE A 132 3.58 3.60 -30.68
C ILE A 132 4.71 3.46 -31.71
N ASN A 133 5.46 4.53 -31.98
CA ASN A 133 6.56 4.55 -32.97
C ASN A 133 7.95 4.54 -32.32
N ASP A 134 8.06 4.86 -31.03
CA ASP A 134 9.29 4.72 -30.27
C ASP A 134 9.51 3.26 -29.91
N GLY A 135 10.64 2.70 -30.33
CA GLY A 135 10.95 1.27 -30.17
C GLY A 135 10.73 0.74 -28.75
N PHE A 136 10.36 -0.54 -28.69
CA PHE A 136 10.13 -1.36 -27.49
C PHE A 136 11.12 -1.12 -26.33
N ASP A 137 12.36 -0.72 -26.63
CA ASP A 137 13.39 -0.45 -25.63
C ASP A 137 13.12 0.80 -24.77
N GLN A 138 12.48 1.85 -25.31
CA GLN A 138 12.22 3.08 -24.54
C GLN A 138 11.08 2.90 -23.54
N THR A 139 9.97 2.24 -23.95
CA THR A 139 8.87 1.90 -23.03
C THR A 139 9.37 0.97 -21.91
N LYS A 140 10.21 -0.01 -22.24
CA LYS A 140 10.83 -0.91 -21.26
C LYS A 140 11.73 -0.16 -20.29
N ALA A 141 12.59 0.73 -20.77
CA ALA A 141 13.46 1.53 -19.93
C ALA A 141 12.67 2.45 -18.97
N ILE A 142 11.60 3.09 -19.45
CA ILE A 142 10.73 3.92 -18.61
C ILE A 142 10.07 3.08 -17.52
N ASN A 143 9.55 1.90 -17.87
CA ASN A 143 8.94 1.01 -16.89
C ASN A 143 9.94 0.54 -15.84
N MET A 144 11.19 0.21 -16.23
CA MET A 144 12.25 -0.12 -15.28
C MET A 144 12.52 1.02 -14.30
N VAL A 145 12.57 2.27 -14.78
CA VAL A 145 12.75 3.44 -13.90
C VAL A 145 11.61 3.53 -12.90
N VAL A 146 10.37 3.37 -13.36
CA VAL A 146 9.21 3.43 -12.45
C VAL A 146 9.21 2.30 -11.44
N ASP A 147 9.55 1.09 -11.85
CA ASP A 147 9.65 -0.06 -10.93
C ASP A 147 10.72 0.19 -9.85
N VAL A 148 11.88 0.74 -10.22
CA VAL A 148 12.95 1.08 -9.27
C VAL A 148 12.51 2.17 -8.30
N VAL A 149 11.84 3.21 -8.79
CA VAL A 149 11.31 4.29 -7.93
C VAL A 149 10.25 3.72 -6.99
N GLN A 150 9.35 2.87 -7.47
CA GLN A 150 8.31 2.25 -6.64
C GLN A 150 8.93 1.39 -5.53
N GLN A 151 9.94 0.58 -5.84
CA GLN A 151 10.69 -0.18 -4.82
C GLN A 151 11.33 0.72 -3.75
N CYS A 152 11.80 1.90 -4.14
CA CYS A 152 12.38 2.86 -3.20
C CYS A 152 11.31 3.50 -2.32
N ILE A 153 10.13 3.80 -2.87
CA ILE A 153 8.97 4.32 -2.10
C ILE A 153 8.47 3.27 -1.11
N ASP A 154 8.35 2.02 -1.54
CA ASP A 154 7.84 0.93 -0.70
C ASP A 154 8.84 0.58 0.41
N GLY A 155 10.14 0.73 0.15
CA GLY A 155 11.21 0.43 1.11
C GLY A 155 11.55 1.54 2.11
N CYS A 156 11.08 2.77 1.91
CA CYS A 156 11.51 3.93 2.71
C CYS A 156 10.63 4.21 3.95
N ASN A 157 9.52 3.50 4.16
CA ASN A 157 8.61 3.69 5.30
C ASN A 157 8.28 5.17 5.60
N ASP A 158 7.95 5.93 4.54
CA ASP A 158 7.66 7.37 4.59
C ASP A 158 8.81 8.31 4.99
N ASP A 159 10.05 7.83 5.09
CA ASP A 159 11.23 8.67 5.31
C ASP A 159 11.85 9.14 3.98
N SER A 160 11.85 10.46 3.76
CA SER A 160 12.39 11.08 2.55
C SER A 160 13.92 11.03 2.43
N ALA A 161 14.64 11.03 3.56
CA ALA A 161 16.10 10.91 3.56
C ALA A 161 16.53 9.51 3.15
N VAL A 162 15.84 8.49 3.68
CA VAL A 162 16.06 7.08 3.31
C VAL A 162 15.71 6.86 1.85
N PHE A 163 14.58 7.39 1.38
CA PHE A 163 14.20 7.34 -0.04
C PHE A 163 15.30 7.90 -0.95
N SER A 164 15.81 9.09 -0.61
CA SER A 164 16.84 9.77 -1.40
C SER A 164 18.14 8.97 -1.45
N ALA A 165 18.56 8.39 -0.32
CA ALA A 165 19.74 7.54 -0.25
C ALA A 165 19.59 6.24 -1.06
N MET A 166 18.42 5.58 -0.97
CA MET A 166 18.12 4.39 -1.77
C MET A 166 18.12 4.70 -3.26
N LEU A 167 17.47 5.79 -3.68
CA LEU A 167 17.43 6.19 -5.08
C LEU A 167 18.85 6.48 -5.60
N GLN A 168 19.65 7.24 -4.85
CA GLN A 168 21.04 7.53 -5.20
C GLN A 168 21.89 6.26 -5.32
N SER A 169 21.69 5.26 -4.47
CA SER A 169 22.42 3.99 -4.54
C SER A 169 22.13 3.17 -5.80
N ARG A 170 20.99 3.44 -6.46
CA ARG A 170 20.56 2.75 -7.69
C ARG A 170 20.90 3.51 -8.97
N LEU A 171 21.37 4.75 -8.85
CA LEU A 171 21.76 5.58 -9.98
C LEU A 171 23.25 5.42 -10.27
N GLU A 172 23.59 5.27 -11.54
CA GLU A 172 24.97 5.31 -12.02
C GLU A 172 25.29 6.69 -12.56
N ASP A 173 26.45 7.23 -12.19
CA ASP A 173 26.93 8.49 -12.74
C ASP A 173 27.31 8.32 -14.22
N ASP A 174 26.72 9.14 -15.10
CA ASP A 174 27.14 9.21 -16.50
C ASP A 174 28.46 9.99 -16.61
N PRO A 175 29.57 9.33 -16.97
CA PRO A 175 30.87 9.97 -17.09
C PRO A 175 30.90 11.08 -18.15
N ALA A 176 30.06 10.99 -19.19
CA ALA A 176 29.99 12.00 -20.25
C ALA A 176 29.36 13.32 -19.75
N LEU A 177 28.35 13.23 -18.88
CA LEU A 177 27.73 14.38 -18.24
C LEU A 177 28.69 15.05 -17.25
N ALA A 178 29.45 14.26 -16.49
CA ALA A 178 30.47 14.77 -15.56
C ALA A 178 31.53 15.61 -16.28
N ILE A 179 32.02 15.12 -17.43
CA ILE A 179 33.00 15.84 -18.27
C ILE A 179 32.40 17.17 -18.78
N LYS A 180 31.16 17.16 -19.27
CA LYS A 180 30.49 18.38 -19.77
C LYS A 180 30.26 19.41 -18.67
N LEU A 181 29.87 18.98 -17.47
CA LEU A 181 29.72 19.85 -16.30
C LEU A 181 31.05 20.45 -15.87
N ALA A 182 32.13 19.67 -15.86
CA ALA A 182 33.48 20.16 -15.55
C ALA A 182 33.94 21.21 -16.58
N GLN A 183 33.69 20.98 -17.88
CA GLN A 183 33.99 21.94 -18.93
C GLN A 183 33.17 23.24 -18.80
N LYS A 184 31.89 23.15 -18.44
CA LYS A 184 31.03 24.31 -18.20
C LYS A 184 31.52 25.14 -17.01
N LYS A 185 31.81 24.50 -15.87
CA LYS A 185 32.40 25.16 -14.68
C LYS A 185 33.74 25.81 -14.99
N ALA A 186 34.60 25.17 -15.80
CA ALA A 186 35.87 25.74 -16.22
C ALA A 186 35.70 26.99 -17.12
N LYS A 187 34.69 27.00 -17.99
CA LYS A 187 34.34 28.18 -18.81
C LYS A 187 33.80 29.32 -17.96
N GLU A 188 32.91 29.04 -17.01
CA GLU A 188 32.35 30.03 -16.08
C GLU A 188 33.43 30.65 -15.19
N LYS A 189 34.34 29.83 -14.65
CA LYS A 189 35.47 30.30 -13.84
C LYS A 189 36.45 31.16 -14.64
N LYS A 190 36.69 30.85 -15.92
CA LYS A 190 37.49 31.71 -16.81
C LYS A 190 36.78 33.03 -17.13
N ALA A 191 35.46 33.03 -17.28
CA ALA A 191 34.67 34.23 -17.51
C ALA A 191 34.60 35.15 -16.28
N SER A 192 34.68 34.61 -15.06
CA SER A 192 34.67 35.40 -13.82
C SER A 192 36.04 35.98 -13.44
N LEU A 193 37.16 35.40 -13.90
CA LEU A 193 38.52 35.87 -13.65
C LEU A 193 39.04 36.89 -14.69
N GLY A 194 38.29 37.11 -15.78
CA GLY A 194 38.61 38.07 -16.83
C GLY A 194 37.93 39.43 -16.69
N ARG A 195 37.45 39.79 -15.50
CA ARG A 195 36.94 41.13 -15.15
C ARG A 195 37.79 41.73 -14.04
#